data_AF-Q0B0K7-F1
#
_entry.id   AF-Q0B0K7-F1
#
_cell.length_a   1.000
_cell.length_b   1.000
_cell.length_c   1.000
_cell.angle_alpha   90.00
_cell.angle_beta   90.00
_cell.angle_gamma   90.00
#
_symmetry.space_group_name_H-M   'P 1'
#
loop_
_entity.id
_entity.type
_entity.pdbx_description
1 polymer ?
#
loop_
_entity_poly.entity_id
_entity_poly.type
_entity_poly.pdbx_seq_one_letter_code
_entity_poly.pdbx_strand_id
1 'polypeptide(L)'
;MKKTAKVMFIACVLVMIYATVAVAAVPSDSVIIGNKAFAIAYLTDPTHASEIQEALDNADPGSIWYSIDGITTGWTGIFTGSLATASEIAAFPEIQYRDAQGSLATYAAGNGDVIPGGGDVAFEVVDIY
;
A
#
# COMPACT_ATOMS: atom_id res chain seq x y z
N MET A 1 29.17 17.44 38.04
CA MET A 1 29.24 16.48 36.91
C MET A 1 28.11 15.43 36.90
N LYS A 2 27.51 15.02 38.04
CA LYS A 2 26.40 14.03 38.07
C LYS A 2 25.04 14.54 37.54
N LYS A 3 24.78 15.86 37.55
CA LYS A 3 23.50 16.46 37.11
C LYS A 3 23.39 16.57 35.58
N THR A 4 24.50 16.82 34.88
CA THR A 4 24.54 16.95 33.41
C THR A 4 24.37 15.60 32.70
N ALA A 5 24.94 14.52 33.25
CA ALA A 5 24.73 13.17 32.74
C ALA A 5 23.25 12.72 32.82
N LYS A 6 22.53 13.16 33.85
CA LYS A 6 21.09 12.84 34.04
C LYS A 6 20.20 13.55 33.02
N VAL A 7 20.54 14.79 32.65
CA VAL A 7 19.82 15.57 31.62
C VAL A 7 20.07 15.00 30.22
N MET A 8 21.30 14.55 29.94
CA MET A 8 21.66 13.94 28.67
C MET A 8 20.96 12.59 28.44
N PHE A 9 20.79 11.79 29.51
CA PHE A 9 20.04 10.53 29.45
C PHE A 9 18.54 10.74 29.17
N ILE A 10 17.93 11.75 29.80
CA ILE A 10 16.52 12.09 29.57
C ILE A 10 16.29 12.57 28.13
N ALA A 11 17.23 13.33 27.57
CA ALA A 11 17.18 13.76 26.17
C ALA A 11 17.28 12.58 25.18
N CYS A 12 18.16 11.60 25.43
CA CYS A 12 18.24 10.40 24.59
C CYS A 12 16.95 9.55 24.63
N VAL A 13 16.33 9.39 25.80
CA VAL A 13 15.07 8.65 25.93
C VAL A 13 13.92 9.36 25.21
N LEU A 14 13.86 10.69 25.29
CA LEU A 14 12.84 11.48 24.58
C LEU A 14 12.98 11.36 23.05
N VAL A 15 14.20 11.37 22.50
CA VAL A 15 14.42 11.21 21.04
C VAL A 15 13.98 9.83 20.53
N MET A 16 14.10 8.77 21.34
CA MET A 16 13.64 7.43 20.94
C MET A 16 12.11 7.29 20.91
N ILE A 17 11.36 8.10 21.67
CA ILE A 17 9.89 8.01 21.71
C ILE A 17 9.23 8.65 20.46
N TYR A 18 9.95 9.51 19.73
CA TYR A 18 9.46 10.17 18.51
C TYR A 18 9.92 9.52 17.20
N ALA A 19 10.51 8.32 17.25
CA ALA A 19 10.73 7.52 16.05
C ALA A 19 9.39 6.94 15.58
N THR A 20 8.54 7.80 15.01
CA THR A 20 7.37 7.37 14.26
C THR A 20 7.88 6.56 13.08
N VAL A 21 7.63 5.26 13.08
CA VAL A 21 7.76 4.44 11.87
C VAL A 21 6.84 5.07 10.83
N ALA A 22 7.42 5.59 9.75
CA ALA A 22 6.62 6.04 8.61
C ALA A 22 5.98 4.78 8.03
N VAL A 23 4.68 4.61 8.30
CA VAL A 23 3.95 3.46 7.79
C VAL A 23 3.77 3.68 6.29
N ALA A 24 4.45 2.89 5.46
CA ALA A 24 4.42 3.01 4.01
C ALA A 24 3.14 2.38 3.48
N ALA A 25 2.07 3.17 3.39
CA ALA A 25 0.79 2.77 2.83
C ALA A 25 0.84 2.59 1.30
N VAL A 26 -0.20 1.93 0.75
CA VAL A 26 -0.40 1.87 -0.70
C VAL A 26 -0.42 3.30 -1.26
N PRO A 27 0.32 3.58 -2.36
CA PRO A 27 0.43 4.93 -2.91
C PRO A 27 -0.93 5.51 -3.31
N SER A 28 -1.05 6.84 -3.20
CA SER A 28 -2.11 7.59 -3.88
C SER A 28 -2.01 7.47 -5.40
N ASP A 29 -3.01 7.97 -6.12
CA ASP A 29 -3.18 7.76 -7.57
C ASP A 29 -3.27 6.29 -7.95
N SER A 30 -4.04 5.54 -7.17
CA SER A 30 -4.19 4.09 -7.30
C SER A 30 -5.64 3.67 -7.08
N VAL A 31 -5.99 2.51 -7.65
CA VAL A 31 -7.28 1.84 -7.45
C VAL A 31 -7.03 0.47 -6.85
N ILE A 32 -7.69 0.18 -5.73
CA ILE A 32 -7.78 -1.14 -5.12
C ILE A 32 -8.99 -1.86 -5.71
N ILE A 33 -8.78 -3.10 -6.13
CA ILE A 33 -9.77 -4.01 -6.69
C ILE A 33 -9.61 -5.34 -5.95
N GLY A 34 -10.41 -5.56 -4.92
CA GLY A 34 -10.29 -6.75 -4.05
C GLY A 34 -8.99 -6.74 -3.26
N ASN A 35 -8.11 -7.72 -3.52
CA ASN A 35 -6.77 -7.83 -2.94
C ASN A 35 -5.65 -7.32 -3.86
N LYS A 36 -5.99 -6.73 -4.99
CA LYS A 36 -5.03 -6.12 -5.92
C LYS A 36 -5.17 -4.61 -5.89
N ALA A 37 -4.09 -3.90 -6.15
CA ALA A 37 -4.11 -2.47 -6.38
C ALA A 37 -3.27 -2.13 -7.60
N PHE A 38 -3.67 -1.09 -8.31
CA PHE A 38 -3.03 -0.69 -9.55
C PHE A 38 -2.86 0.83 -9.55
N ALA A 39 -1.67 1.30 -9.93
CA ALA A 39 -1.48 2.70 -10.27
C ALA A 39 -2.43 3.09 -11.41
N ILE A 40 -3.00 4.30 -11.37
CA ILE A 40 -3.90 4.77 -12.42
C ILE A 40 -3.22 4.77 -13.80
N ALA A 41 -1.93 5.10 -13.84
CA ALA A 41 -1.13 4.99 -15.07
C ALA A 41 -1.11 3.56 -15.63
N TYR A 42 -1.00 2.54 -14.77
CA TYR A 42 -1.06 1.13 -15.16
C TYR A 42 -2.47 0.74 -15.64
N LEU A 43 -3.52 1.24 -14.96
CA LEU A 43 -4.91 0.96 -15.32
C LEU A 43 -5.33 1.49 -16.69
N THR A 44 -4.70 2.58 -17.12
CA THR A 44 -5.05 3.26 -18.37
C THR A 44 -4.33 2.69 -19.59
N ASP A 45 -3.36 1.79 -19.40
CA ASP A 45 -2.70 1.10 -20.50
C ASP A 45 -3.54 -0.09 -20.99
N PRO A 46 -3.99 -0.09 -22.26
CA PRO A 46 -4.79 -1.19 -22.80
C PRO A 46 -4.06 -2.54 -22.82
N THR A 47 -2.72 -2.58 -22.75
CA THR A 47 -1.99 -3.87 -22.72
C THR A 47 -2.20 -4.65 -21.44
N HIS A 48 -2.66 -4.00 -20.36
CA HIS A 48 -2.93 -4.64 -19.07
C HIS A 48 -4.41 -4.90 -18.82
N ALA A 49 -5.27 -4.60 -19.81
CA ALA A 49 -6.72 -4.69 -19.67
C ALA A 49 -7.22 -6.08 -19.23
N SER A 50 -6.57 -7.17 -19.66
CA SER A 50 -6.96 -8.53 -19.26
C SER A 50 -6.72 -8.82 -17.78
N GLU A 51 -5.59 -8.37 -17.22
CA GLU A 51 -5.28 -8.54 -15.78
C GLU A 51 -6.26 -7.74 -14.92
N ILE A 52 -6.57 -6.52 -15.37
CA ILE A 52 -7.51 -5.62 -14.69
C ILE A 52 -8.93 -6.19 -14.75
N GLN A 53 -9.34 -6.70 -15.90
CA GLN A 53 -10.63 -7.35 -16.07
C GLN A 53 -10.75 -8.58 -15.15
N GLU A 54 -9.73 -9.43 -15.09
CA GLU A 54 -9.72 -10.59 -14.19
C GLU A 54 -9.82 -10.15 -12.72
N ALA A 55 -9.13 -9.07 -12.33
CA ALA A 55 -9.25 -8.52 -10.99
C ALA A 55 -10.68 -8.04 -10.69
N LEU A 56 -11.31 -7.34 -11.64
CA LEU A 56 -12.69 -6.85 -11.52
C LEU A 56 -13.71 -7.98 -11.46
N ASP A 57 -13.56 -9.01 -12.30
CA ASP A 57 -14.47 -10.15 -12.38
C ASP A 57 -14.49 -10.98 -11.08
N ASN A 58 -13.39 -10.96 -10.32
CA ASN A 58 -13.25 -11.67 -9.05
C ASN A 58 -13.41 -10.77 -7.81
N ALA A 59 -13.60 -9.47 -7.99
CA ALA A 59 -13.75 -8.54 -6.87
C ALA A 59 -15.21 -8.41 -6.45
N ASP A 60 -15.43 -8.41 -5.13
CA ASP A 60 -16.70 -7.96 -4.59
C ASP A 60 -16.87 -6.45 -4.85
N PRO A 61 -18.06 -5.97 -5.28
CA PRO A 61 -18.27 -4.55 -5.54
C PRO A 61 -17.95 -3.64 -4.35
N GLY A 62 -18.11 -4.13 -3.11
CA GLY A 62 -17.75 -3.43 -1.88
C GLY A 62 -16.24 -3.33 -1.61
N SER A 63 -15.41 -3.96 -2.44
CA SER A 63 -13.96 -4.03 -2.29
C SER A 63 -13.22 -3.24 -3.38
N ILE A 64 -13.91 -2.30 -4.04
CA ILE A 64 -13.31 -1.43 -5.05
C ILE A 64 -13.20 0.01 -4.52
N TRP A 65 -11.97 0.48 -4.37
CA TRP A 65 -11.62 1.77 -3.77
C TRP A 65 -10.65 2.52 -4.66
N TYR A 66 -10.73 3.85 -4.69
CA TYR A 66 -9.75 4.68 -5.38
C TYR A 66 -9.23 5.79 -4.48
N SER A 67 -8.00 6.21 -4.73
CA SER A 67 -7.37 7.37 -4.11
C SER A 67 -6.64 8.14 -5.20
N ILE A 68 -7.01 9.40 -5.41
CA ILE A 68 -6.42 10.31 -6.38
C ILE A 68 -5.82 11.48 -5.61
N ASP A 69 -4.53 11.72 -5.78
CA ASP A 69 -3.83 12.80 -5.10
C ASP A 69 -4.40 14.17 -5.52
N GLY A 70 -4.54 15.07 -4.56
CA GLY A 70 -5.15 16.39 -4.78
C GLY A 70 -6.64 16.42 -5.11
N ILE A 71 -7.31 15.27 -5.31
CA ILE A 71 -8.75 15.18 -5.58
C ILE A 71 -9.50 14.53 -4.41
N THR A 72 -9.02 13.38 -3.93
CA THR A 72 -9.59 12.66 -2.80
C THR A 72 -8.74 12.88 -1.56
N THR A 73 -9.36 12.92 -0.38
CA THR A 73 -8.65 13.01 0.91
C THR A 73 -8.27 11.64 1.49
N GLY A 74 -8.51 10.56 0.74
CA GLY A 74 -8.25 9.18 1.14
C GLY A 74 -9.01 8.19 0.25
N TRP A 75 -8.99 6.91 0.63
CA TRP A 75 -9.69 5.85 -0.10
C TRP A 75 -11.19 6.15 -0.21
N THR A 76 -11.70 6.21 -1.43
CA THR A 76 -13.10 6.51 -1.73
C THR A 76 -13.71 5.31 -2.46
N GLY A 77 -14.88 4.86 -2.02
CA GLY A 77 -15.56 3.73 -2.63
C GLY A 77 -16.05 4.09 -4.04
N ILE A 78 -15.72 3.27 -5.05
CA ILE A 78 -16.01 3.62 -6.45
C ILE A 78 -17.52 3.72 -6.73
N PHE A 79 -18.33 2.88 -6.06
CA PHE A 79 -19.78 2.85 -6.26
C PHE A 79 -20.56 3.71 -5.27
N THR A 80 -19.99 3.97 -4.10
CA THR A 80 -20.65 4.76 -3.05
C THR A 80 -20.30 6.24 -3.16
N GLY A 81 -19.13 6.58 -3.71
CA GLY A 81 -18.56 7.92 -3.66
C GLY A 81 -18.20 8.37 -2.24
N SER A 82 -18.28 7.47 -1.25
CA SER A 82 -18.04 7.77 0.15
C SER A 82 -16.59 7.49 0.52
N LEU A 83 -16.04 8.34 1.38
CA LEU A 83 -14.74 8.13 1.98
C LEU A 83 -14.77 6.88 2.89
N ALA A 84 -13.78 6.03 2.76
CA ALA A 84 -13.58 4.86 3.61
C ALA A 84 -13.39 5.31 5.06
N THR A 85 -14.12 4.68 5.96
CA THR A 85 -13.90 4.79 7.40
C THR A 85 -12.62 4.05 7.80
N ALA A 86 -12.06 4.39 8.97
CA ALA A 86 -10.90 3.67 9.50
C ALA A 86 -11.16 2.16 9.68
N SER A 87 -12.41 1.77 9.97
CA SER A 87 -12.79 0.36 10.10
C SER A 87 -12.77 -0.37 8.75
N GLU A 88 -13.15 0.31 7.67
CA GLU A 88 -13.10 -0.27 6.32
C GLU A 88 -11.66 -0.39 5.83
N ILE A 89 -10.84 0.63 6.07
CA ILE A 89 -9.40 0.58 5.75
C ILE A 89 -8.72 -0.55 6.52
N ALA A 90 -8.99 -0.70 7.82
CA ALA A 90 -8.44 -1.79 8.63
C ALA A 90 -8.89 -3.19 8.18
N ALA A 91 -10.01 -3.28 7.45
CA ALA A 91 -10.51 -4.53 6.88
C ALA A 91 -9.92 -4.82 5.48
N PHE A 92 -9.11 -3.93 4.91
CA PHE A 92 -8.44 -4.20 3.65
C PHE A 92 -7.54 -5.44 3.81
N PRO A 93 -7.61 -6.41 2.89
CA PRO A 93 -6.72 -7.56 2.91
C PRO A 93 -5.28 -7.12 2.64
N GLU A 94 -4.36 -8.08 2.63
CA GLU A 94 -3.05 -7.86 2.00
C GLU A 94 -3.26 -7.45 0.53
N ILE A 95 -2.53 -6.42 0.09
CA ILE A 95 -2.71 -5.80 -1.23
C ILE A 95 -1.49 -6.06 -2.09
N GLN A 96 -1.70 -6.69 -3.24
CA GLN A 96 -0.73 -6.80 -4.32
C GLN A 96 -0.83 -5.58 -5.23
N TYR A 97 0.15 -4.70 -5.17
CA TYR A 97 0.20 -3.44 -5.90
C TYR A 97 1.07 -3.52 -7.16
N ARG A 98 0.51 -3.15 -8.31
CA ARG A 98 1.21 -2.89 -9.57
C ARG A 98 1.46 -1.39 -9.74
N ASP A 99 2.73 -0.99 -9.82
CA ASP A 99 3.09 0.39 -10.12
C ASP A 99 2.92 0.74 -11.62
N ALA A 100 3.21 1.99 -11.98
CA ALA A 100 3.09 2.47 -13.36
C ALA A 100 4.03 1.76 -14.37
N GLN A 101 5.07 1.08 -13.89
CA GLN A 101 6.02 0.30 -14.67
C GLN A 101 5.69 -1.20 -14.65
N GLY A 102 4.64 -1.61 -13.92
CA GLY A 102 4.24 -3.00 -13.73
C GLY A 102 5.00 -3.73 -12.62
N SER A 103 5.85 -3.05 -11.85
CA SER A 103 6.54 -3.68 -10.72
C SER A 103 5.54 -4.05 -9.63
N LEU A 104 5.72 -5.25 -9.08
CA LEU A 104 4.89 -5.74 -7.99
C LEU A 104 5.49 -5.34 -6.63
N ALA A 105 4.64 -4.77 -5.77
CA ALA A 105 4.89 -4.61 -4.34
C ALA A 105 3.73 -5.20 -3.56
N THR A 106 3.99 -5.79 -2.39
CA THR A 106 2.91 -6.29 -1.53
C THR A 106 2.84 -5.45 -0.27
N TYR A 107 1.65 -4.98 0.07
CA TYR A 107 1.37 -4.18 1.27
C TYR A 107 0.57 -5.01 2.26
N ALA A 108 0.94 -4.90 3.54
CA ALA A 108 0.25 -5.59 4.61
C ALA A 108 -1.22 -5.18 4.71
N ALA A 109 -2.05 -6.07 5.27
CA ALA A 109 -3.46 -5.80 5.53
C ALA A 109 -3.66 -4.51 6.32
N GLY A 110 -4.82 -3.87 6.11
CA GLY A 110 -5.14 -2.61 6.77
C GLY A 110 -4.50 -1.37 6.12
N ASN A 111 -4.12 -1.44 4.84
CA ASN A 111 -3.30 -0.43 4.16
C ASN A 111 -1.96 -0.19 4.90
N GLY A 112 -1.34 -1.30 5.33
CA GLY A 112 -0.12 -1.30 6.12
C GLY A 112 1.14 -1.21 5.29
N ASP A 113 2.28 -1.43 5.95
CA ASP A 113 3.62 -1.32 5.35
C ASP A 113 3.83 -2.25 4.15
N VAL A 114 4.70 -1.81 3.23
CA VAL A 114 5.24 -2.70 2.20
C VAL A 114 5.99 -3.87 2.86
N ILE A 115 5.65 -5.08 2.44
CA ILE A 115 6.28 -6.34 2.86
C ILE A 115 7.54 -6.55 2.00
N PRO A 116 8.75 -6.49 2.59
CA PRO A 116 9.99 -6.69 1.85
C PRO A 116 10.04 -8.09 1.24
N GLY A 117 10.36 -8.19 -0.05
CA GLY A 117 10.45 -9.47 -0.76
C GLY A 117 9.11 -10.06 -1.21
N GLY A 118 7.99 -9.36 -1.00
CA GLY A 118 6.66 -9.76 -1.50
C GLY A 118 6.37 -9.33 -2.95
N GLY A 119 7.36 -8.79 -3.68
CA GLY A 119 7.24 -8.48 -5.11
C GLY A 119 7.56 -9.68 -6.00
N ASP A 120 7.57 -9.48 -7.32
CA ASP A 120 7.94 -10.51 -8.29
C ASP A 120 9.36 -11.05 -7.98
N VAL A 121 9.44 -12.15 -7.25
CA VAL A 121 10.68 -12.91 -7.09
C VAL A 121 10.95 -13.57 -8.42
N ALA A 122 11.78 -12.92 -9.24
CA ALA A 122 12.47 -13.58 -10.33
C ALA A 122 13.30 -14.72 -9.71
N PHE A 123 12.76 -15.93 -9.71
CA PHE A 123 13.57 -17.12 -9.52
C PHE A 123 14.54 -17.16 -10.70
N GLU A 124 15.76 -16.71 -10.48
CA GLU A 124 16.88 -17.04 -11.36
C GLU A 124 17.02 -18.57 -11.27
N VAL A 125 16.50 -19.27 -12.29
CA VAL A 125 16.76 -20.70 -12.47
C VAL A 125 18.25 -20.80 -12.73
N VAL A 126 19.02 -21.06 -11.68
CA VAL A 126 20.41 -21.48 -11.82
C VAL A 126 20.35 -22.87 -12.42
N ASP A 127 20.46 -22.95 -13.74
CA ASP A 127 20.71 -24.20 -14.45
C ASP A 127 22.05 -24.77 -13.93
N ILE A 128 21.96 -25.77 -13.06
CA ILE A 128 23.12 -26.56 -12.64
C ILE A 128 23.34 -27.60 -13.74
N TYR A 129 24.29 -27.31 -14.64
CA TYR A 129 24.85 -28.29 -15.58
C TYR A 129 25.83 -29.24 -14.88
#